data_AF-A0A524HEH9-F1
#
_entry.id   AF-A0A524HEH9-F1
#
_cell.length_a   1.000
_cell.length_b   1.000
_cell.length_c   1.000
_cell.angle_alpha   90.00
_cell.angle_beta   90.00
_cell.angle_gamma   90.00
#
_symmetry.space_group_name_H-M   'P 1'
#
loop_
_entity.id
_entity.type
_entity.pdbx_description
1 polymer ?
#
loop_
_entity_poly.entity_id
_entity_poly.type
_entity_poly.pdbx_seq_one_letter_code
_entity_poly.pdbx_strand_id
1 'polypeptide(L)'
;MKIRVFILILAVLLAGGGVSSAVNPQVTLQITGAVSGTIVLELNQDKAPITTDNFINYVKAGFYDGLIFHRVIKDFMIQGGGYDVNYIERPTGPAITTESSNGLSNVRGTIAMARTPWPYSATSQFFINQKDNLFLDYGPVYFDANDEPLIKVGYCVFGEVISGMNVVDAIAVLPVNTEKRPLSNVIIQSATVTLDVPVCPEKLPGDINGDCIVNLKDYAELANDFAGMTGNWLKSN
;
A
#
# COMPACT_ATOMS: atom_id res chain seq x y z
N MET A 1 -59.24 -24.77 36.68
CA MET A 1 -57.90 -25.30 36.36
C MET A 1 -57.17 -24.23 35.55
N LYS A 2 -56.04 -23.75 36.07
CA LYS A 2 -55.30 -22.53 35.63
C LYS A 2 -54.42 -22.82 34.41
N ILE A 3 -54.04 -21.78 33.65
CA ILE A 3 -52.75 -21.49 32.97
C ILE A 3 -53.05 -20.61 31.73
N ARG A 4 -53.02 -19.28 31.84
CA ARG A 4 -51.87 -18.34 31.77
C ARG A 4 -51.29 -18.20 30.35
N VAL A 5 -51.70 -17.10 29.71
CA VAL A 5 -51.13 -16.46 28.52
C VAL A 5 -49.63 -16.21 28.73
N PHE A 6 -48.79 -16.61 27.78
CA PHE A 6 -47.38 -16.18 27.71
C PHE A 6 -47.11 -15.54 26.36
N ILE A 7 -46.80 -14.24 26.40
CA ILE A 7 -46.41 -13.39 25.29
C ILE A 7 -44.99 -13.78 24.86
N LEU A 8 -44.82 -14.15 23.59
CA LEU A 8 -43.50 -14.36 23.00
C LEU A 8 -42.93 -12.98 22.60
N ILE A 9 -42.01 -12.44 23.41
CA ILE A 9 -41.19 -11.29 23.03
C ILE A 9 -39.99 -11.84 22.25
N LEU A 10 -40.01 -11.66 20.92
CA LEU A 10 -38.86 -11.92 20.06
C LEU A 10 -37.90 -10.73 20.16
N ALA A 11 -36.92 -10.81 21.05
CA ALA A 11 -35.80 -9.87 21.08
C ALA A 11 -34.77 -10.28 20.02
N VAL A 12 -34.81 -9.61 18.86
CA VAL A 12 -33.75 -9.70 17.86
C VAL A 12 -32.56 -8.88 18.37
N LEU A 13 -31.58 -9.55 19.00
CA LEU A 13 -30.27 -8.96 19.23
C LEU A 13 -29.51 -8.95 17.89
N LEU A 14 -29.52 -7.80 17.22
CA LEU A 14 -28.52 -7.47 16.20
C LEU A 14 -27.19 -7.20 16.91
N ALA A 15 -26.42 -8.25 17.17
CA ALA A 15 -25.00 -8.09 17.48
C ALA A 15 -24.28 -7.72 16.17
N GLY A 16 -24.11 -6.43 15.94
CA GLY A 16 -23.24 -5.93 14.88
C GLY A 16 -21.80 -6.35 15.18
N GLY A 17 -21.28 -7.30 14.40
CA GLY A 17 -19.85 -7.56 14.35
C GLY A 17 -19.16 -6.32 13.80
N GLY A 18 -18.41 -5.63 14.66
CA GLY A 18 -17.51 -4.56 14.23
C GLY A 18 -16.42 -5.19 13.36
N VAL A 19 -16.35 -4.82 12.09
CA VAL A 19 -15.22 -5.13 11.24
C VAL A 19 -14.07 -4.27 11.74
N SER A 20 -13.07 -4.88 12.37
CA SER A 20 -11.81 -4.19 12.64
C SER A 20 -11.12 -3.97 11.30
N SER A 21 -11.12 -2.73 10.80
CA SER A 21 -10.28 -2.38 9.67
C SER A 21 -8.83 -2.38 10.14
N ALA A 22 -8.02 -3.28 9.58
CA ALA A 22 -6.57 -3.17 9.67
C ALA A 22 -6.16 -1.76 9.24
N VAL A 23 -5.39 -1.08 10.08
CA VAL A 23 -4.86 0.23 9.77
C VAL A 23 -3.69 0.02 8.81
N ASN A 24 -3.61 0.82 7.75
CA ASN A 24 -2.53 0.74 6.76
C ASN A 24 -1.36 1.67 7.15
N PRO A 25 -0.09 1.30 6.86
CA PRO A 25 1.04 2.20 7.09
C PRO A 25 0.92 3.49 6.28
N GLN A 26 1.38 4.60 6.86
CA GLN A 26 1.39 5.90 6.16
C GLN A 26 2.79 6.48 6.07
N VAL A 27 3.12 7.04 4.91
CA VAL A 27 4.38 7.73 4.65
C VAL A 27 4.10 9.16 4.21
N THR A 28 4.71 10.12 4.89
CA THR A 28 4.67 11.53 4.52
C THR A 28 5.95 11.91 3.77
N LEU A 29 5.79 12.46 2.57
CA LEU A 29 6.86 13.06 1.77
C LEU A 29 6.76 14.58 1.89
N GLN A 30 7.84 15.21 2.37
CA GLN A 30 7.99 16.67 2.30
C GLN A 30 8.70 17.04 1.02
N ILE A 31 8.05 17.83 0.18
CA ILE A 31 8.52 18.22 -1.15
C ILE A 31 9.00 19.68 -1.13
N THR A 32 10.11 19.96 -1.80
CA THR A 32 10.69 21.30 -1.98
C THR A 32 11.31 21.49 -3.37
N GLY A 33 11.76 22.70 -3.67
CA GLY A 33 12.39 23.07 -4.94
C GLY A 33 11.42 23.81 -5.87
N ALA A 34 11.23 23.31 -7.09
CA ALA A 34 10.33 23.94 -8.07
C ALA A 34 8.85 23.92 -7.62
N VAL A 35 8.49 22.94 -6.80
CA VAL A 35 7.19 22.80 -6.13
C VAL A 35 7.48 22.47 -4.67
N SER A 36 6.71 23.06 -3.75
CA SER A 36 6.79 22.73 -2.33
C SER A 36 5.42 22.31 -1.82
N GLY A 37 5.41 21.35 -0.89
CA GLY A 37 4.19 20.85 -0.29
C GLY A 37 4.39 19.49 0.36
N THR A 38 3.31 18.94 0.87
CA THR A 38 3.31 17.64 1.54
C THR A 38 2.47 16.65 0.74
N ILE A 39 3.00 15.45 0.52
CA ILE A 39 2.25 14.31 -0.03
C ILE A 39 2.18 13.26 1.06
N VAL A 40 0.98 12.79 1.39
CA VAL A 40 0.77 11.69 2.35
C VAL A 40 0.27 10.48 1.59
N LEU A 41 1.00 9.39 1.75
CA LEU A 41 0.73 8.09 1.16
C LEU A 41 0.15 7.16 2.22
N GLU A 42 -0.90 6.42 1.87
CA GLU A 42 -1.34 5.22 2.58
C GLU A 42 -0.90 3.99 1.78
N LEU A 43 -0.20 3.06 2.42
CA LEU A 43 0.39 1.89 1.79
C LEU A 43 -0.47 0.66 2.07
N ASN A 44 -0.65 -0.20 1.07
CA ASN A 44 -1.52 -1.36 1.17
C ASN A 44 -0.72 -2.61 1.58
N GLN A 45 -0.50 -2.76 2.89
CA GLN A 45 0.27 -3.87 3.46
C GLN A 45 -0.36 -5.23 3.14
N ASP A 46 -1.68 -5.33 3.12
CA ASP A 46 -2.40 -6.59 2.87
C ASP A 46 -2.25 -7.08 1.43
N LYS A 47 -2.25 -6.16 0.46
CA LYS A 47 -2.20 -6.48 -0.98
C LYS A 47 -0.79 -6.50 -1.55
N ALA A 48 0.14 -5.77 -0.95
CA ALA A 48 1.52 -5.66 -1.43
C ALA A 48 2.53 -5.68 -0.26
N PRO A 49 2.56 -6.74 0.56
CA PRO A 49 3.41 -6.78 1.76
C PRO A 49 4.90 -6.64 1.44
N ILE A 50 5.42 -7.34 0.44
CA ILE A 50 6.86 -7.30 0.11
C ILE A 50 7.24 -5.90 -0.40
N THR A 51 6.39 -5.31 -1.23
CA THR A 51 6.60 -4.00 -1.82
C THR A 51 6.51 -2.90 -0.77
N THR A 52 5.51 -2.97 0.10
CA THR A 52 5.30 -2.03 1.20
C THR A 52 6.47 -2.06 2.18
N ASP A 53 6.89 -3.25 2.61
CA ASP A 53 8.05 -3.42 3.49
C ASP A 53 9.33 -2.87 2.87
N ASN A 54 9.57 -3.15 1.58
CA ASN A 54 10.72 -2.62 0.86
C ASN A 54 10.72 -1.09 0.84
N PHE A 55 9.58 -0.47 0.51
CA PHE A 55 9.46 0.99 0.48
C PHE A 55 9.66 1.60 1.88
N ILE A 56 9.02 1.04 2.91
CA ILE A 56 9.18 1.47 4.30
C ILE A 56 10.63 1.33 4.76
N ASN A 57 11.34 0.28 4.39
CA ASN A 57 12.74 0.09 4.74
C ASN A 57 13.63 1.19 4.13
N TYR A 58 13.40 1.58 2.87
CA TYR A 58 14.09 2.72 2.28
C TYR A 58 13.74 4.04 3.00
N VAL A 59 12.47 4.25 3.37
CA VAL A 59 12.06 5.44 4.15
C VAL A 59 12.76 5.47 5.51
N LYS A 60 12.71 4.37 6.29
CA LYS A 60 13.34 4.25 7.62
C LYS A 60 14.87 4.42 7.55
N ALA A 61 15.49 4.07 6.43
CA ALA A 61 16.92 4.29 6.19
C ALA A 61 17.28 5.73 5.74
N GLY A 62 16.30 6.63 5.59
CA GLY A 62 16.52 7.98 5.05
C GLY A 62 16.92 7.98 3.57
N PHE A 63 16.65 6.89 2.85
CA PHE A 63 17.13 6.71 1.47
C PHE A 63 16.54 7.71 0.49
N TYR A 64 15.32 8.19 0.72
CA TYR A 64 14.66 9.12 -0.19
C TYR A 64 15.05 10.57 0.02
N ASP A 65 15.73 10.88 1.13
CA ASP A 65 16.08 12.25 1.50
C ASP A 65 17.10 12.83 0.49
N GLY A 66 16.72 13.99 -0.06
CA GLY A 66 17.48 14.69 -1.10
C GLY A 66 17.38 14.09 -2.50
N LEU A 67 16.60 13.02 -2.70
CA LEU A 67 16.32 12.48 -4.03
C LEU A 67 15.26 13.31 -4.76
N ILE A 68 15.22 13.19 -6.08
CA ILE A 68 14.33 13.99 -6.92
C ILE A 68 13.25 13.17 -7.64
N PHE A 69 12.17 13.85 -8.02
CA PHE A 69 11.31 13.40 -9.11
C PHE A 69 12.01 13.66 -10.44
N HIS A 70 12.78 12.68 -10.89
CA HIS A 70 13.68 12.79 -12.04
C HIS A 70 12.95 12.66 -13.39
N ARG A 71 11.72 12.14 -13.41
CA ARG A 71 10.94 11.95 -14.64
C ARG A 71 9.48 12.32 -14.43
N VAL A 72 8.99 13.25 -15.24
CA VAL A 72 7.64 13.82 -15.14
C VAL A 72 6.98 13.83 -16.51
N ILE A 73 5.79 13.24 -16.60
CA ILE A 73 5.00 13.23 -17.83
C ILE A 73 3.57 13.66 -17.47
N LYS A 74 3.19 14.85 -17.96
CA LYS A 74 1.83 15.38 -17.84
C LYS A 74 0.80 14.39 -18.39
N ASP A 75 -0.31 14.28 -17.69
CA ASP A 75 -1.44 13.38 -17.99
C ASP A 75 -1.06 11.89 -17.92
N PHE A 76 0.02 11.57 -17.20
CA PHE A 76 0.51 10.21 -17.01
C PHE A 76 0.95 9.96 -15.57
N MET A 77 2.19 10.31 -15.20
CA MET A 77 2.76 10.04 -13.87
C MET A 77 3.95 10.94 -13.54
N ILE A 78 4.32 10.95 -12.25
CA ILE A 78 5.58 11.51 -11.75
C ILE A 78 6.40 10.39 -11.12
N GLN A 79 7.68 10.26 -11.50
CA GLN A 79 8.56 9.18 -11.08
C GLN A 79 9.79 9.74 -10.33
N GLY A 80 10.14 9.10 -9.21
CA GLY A 80 11.17 9.55 -8.29
C GLY A 80 11.88 8.40 -7.56
N GLY A 81 12.69 8.75 -6.56
CA GLY A 81 13.28 7.78 -5.63
C GLY A 81 14.50 6.99 -6.14
N GLY A 82 15.21 7.53 -7.13
CA GLY A 82 16.43 6.89 -7.69
C GLY A 82 17.64 7.79 -7.89
N TYR A 83 17.44 9.10 -8.09
CA TYR A 83 18.50 10.03 -8.46
C TYR A 83 18.58 11.21 -7.51
N ASP A 84 19.79 11.70 -7.26
CA ASP A 84 20.02 12.97 -6.56
C ASP A 84 19.81 14.19 -7.48
N VAL A 85 20.04 15.38 -6.92
CA VAL A 85 19.90 16.67 -7.64
C VAL A 85 20.84 16.82 -8.85
N ASN A 86 21.90 16.02 -8.93
CA ASN A 86 22.86 16.00 -10.02
C ASN A 86 22.58 14.87 -11.02
N TYR A 87 21.44 14.18 -10.89
CA TYR A 87 21.08 13.00 -11.67
C TYR A 87 22.09 11.84 -11.51
N ILE A 88 22.72 11.71 -10.35
CA ILE A 88 23.51 10.55 -9.99
C ILE A 88 22.59 9.52 -9.32
N GLU A 89 22.58 8.30 -9.85
CA GLU A 89 21.77 7.22 -9.30
C GLU A 89 22.30 6.80 -7.92
N ARG A 90 21.40 6.70 -6.94
CA ARG A 90 21.74 6.26 -5.59
C ARG A 90 21.77 4.72 -5.56
N PRO A 91 22.87 4.08 -5.10
CA PRO A 91 22.96 2.62 -5.04
C PRO A 91 21.83 2.00 -4.20
N THR A 92 21.18 0.96 -4.72
CA THR A 92 20.04 0.30 -4.07
C THR A 92 20.41 -1.06 -3.48
N GLY A 93 19.51 -1.60 -2.65
CA GLY A 93 19.52 -3.01 -2.27
C GLY A 93 19.12 -3.95 -3.43
N PRO A 94 18.96 -5.25 -3.15
CA PRO A 94 18.54 -6.23 -4.14
C PRO A 94 17.12 -5.93 -4.68
N ALA A 95 16.84 -6.42 -5.88
CA ALA A 95 15.51 -6.31 -6.47
C ALA A 95 14.49 -7.18 -5.72
N ILE A 96 13.25 -6.71 -5.64
CA ILE A 96 12.14 -7.44 -5.03
C ILE A 96 11.32 -8.23 -6.07
N THR A 97 10.60 -9.24 -5.58
CA THR A 97 9.59 -9.94 -6.38
C THR A 97 8.42 -9.00 -6.64
N THR A 98 7.86 -9.06 -7.85
CA THR A 98 6.69 -8.26 -8.22
C THR A 98 5.41 -8.82 -7.60
N GLU A 99 4.57 -7.94 -7.04
CA GLU A 99 3.24 -8.26 -6.49
C GLU A 99 2.11 -7.67 -7.34
N SER A 100 2.39 -7.36 -8.61
CA SER A 100 1.45 -6.68 -9.52
C SER A 100 0.16 -7.46 -9.82
N SER A 101 0.10 -8.77 -9.55
CA SER A 101 -1.13 -9.57 -9.64
C SER A 101 -2.06 -9.43 -8.44
N ASN A 102 -1.81 -8.48 -7.52
CA ASN A 102 -2.59 -8.26 -6.30
C ASN A 102 -4.02 -7.70 -6.51
N GLY A 103 -4.37 -7.35 -7.75
CA GLY A 103 -5.69 -6.82 -8.12
C GLY A 103 -5.84 -5.31 -7.94
N LEU A 104 -4.79 -4.58 -7.59
CA LEU A 104 -4.78 -3.12 -7.56
C LEU A 104 -4.47 -2.56 -8.95
N SER A 105 -5.22 -1.54 -9.37
CA SER A 105 -5.08 -0.89 -10.68
C SER A 105 -4.32 0.43 -10.58
N ASN A 106 -3.57 0.78 -11.63
CA ASN A 106 -2.82 2.03 -11.79
C ASN A 106 -3.76 3.18 -12.13
N VAL A 107 -4.69 3.49 -11.23
CA VAL A 107 -5.61 4.63 -11.35
C VAL A 107 -5.02 5.89 -10.73
N ARG A 108 -5.60 7.05 -11.04
CA ARG A 108 -5.16 8.34 -10.49
C ARG A 108 -5.04 8.27 -8.96
N GLY A 109 -3.93 8.79 -8.45
CA GLY A 109 -3.64 8.84 -7.01
C GLY A 109 -2.90 7.63 -6.47
N THR A 110 -2.81 6.53 -7.22
CA THR A 110 -2.05 5.34 -6.76
C THR A 110 -0.54 5.54 -6.87
N ILE A 111 0.20 4.92 -5.97
CA ILE A 111 1.67 4.79 -6.03
C ILE A 111 2.03 3.36 -6.44
N ALA A 112 2.98 3.23 -7.36
CA ALA A 112 3.44 1.96 -7.90
C ALA A 112 4.96 1.92 -8.06
N MET A 113 5.53 0.71 -8.01
CA MET A 113 6.97 0.52 -8.16
C MET A 113 7.40 0.64 -9.61
N ALA A 114 8.41 1.47 -9.86
CA ALA A 114 9.09 1.49 -11.15
C ALA A 114 10.05 0.30 -11.25
N ARG A 115 10.28 -0.14 -12.49
CA ARG A 115 11.19 -1.24 -12.81
C ARG A 115 11.77 -1.07 -14.20
N THR A 116 12.84 -1.82 -14.46
CA THR A 116 13.36 -1.99 -15.82
C THR A 116 12.41 -2.86 -16.66
N PRO A 117 12.67 -3.10 -17.95
CA PRO A 117 11.92 -4.07 -18.73
C PRO A 117 11.84 -5.46 -18.08
N TRP A 118 12.85 -5.84 -17.29
CA TRP A 118 12.84 -7.08 -16.53
C TRP A 118 11.80 -7.03 -15.39
N PRO A 119 10.84 -7.98 -15.32
CA PRO A 119 9.75 -7.91 -14.33
C PRO A 119 10.19 -7.90 -12.87
N TYR A 120 11.29 -8.59 -12.54
CA TYR A 120 11.80 -8.77 -11.17
C TYR A 120 13.00 -7.85 -10.90
N SER A 121 12.86 -6.56 -11.23
CA SER A 121 13.95 -5.58 -11.15
C SER A 121 13.62 -4.33 -10.35
N ALA A 122 12.44 -4.28 -9.70
CA ALA A 122 12.06 -3.16 -8.86
C ALA A 122 12.97 -3.08 -7.63
N THR A 123 13.47 -1.89 -7.30
CA THR A 123 14.31 -1.63 -6.12
C THR A 123 13.72 -0.48 -5.30
N SER A 124 14.15 0.76 -5.53
CA SER A 124 13.74 1.95 -4.76
C SER A 124 12.83 2.91 -5.51
N GLN A 125 12.88 2.90 -6.84
CA GLN A 125 12.17 3.87 -7.67
C GLN A 125 10.65 3.60 -7.68
N PHE A 126 9.87 4.67 -7.58
CA PHE A 126 8.42 4.62 -7.60
C PHE A 126 7.85 5.70 -8.51
N PHE A 127 6.59 5.57 -8.88
CA PHE A 127 5.82 6.61 -9.54
C PHE A 127 4.44 6.78 -8.92
N ILE A 128 3.92 8.00 -9.00
CA ILE A 128 2.55 8.34 -8.60
C ILE A 128 1.75 8.61 -9.88
N ASN A 129 0.64 7.89 -10.04
CA ASN A 129 -0.25 8.02 -11.18
C ASN A 129 -1.03 9.35 -11.10
N GLN A 130 -0.79 10.25 -12.06
CA GLN A 130 -1.56 11.50 -12.18
C GLN A 130 -2.91 11.25 -12.88
N LYS A 131 -3.02 10.15 -13.63
CA LYS A 131 -4.21 9.75 -14.38
C LYS A 131 -4.38 8.24 -14.32
N ASP A 132 -5.54 7.75 -14.73
CA ASP A 132 -5.78 6.33 -14.94
C ASP A 132 -4.93 5.80 -16.10
N ASN A 133 -4.02 4.89 -15.74
CA ASN A 133 -3.02 4.30 -16.59
C ASN A 133 -3.20 2.78 -16.66
N LEU A 134 -4.43 2.34 -16.96
CA LEU A 134 -4.81 0.91 -16.95
C LEU A 134 -3.94 0.02 -17.88
N PHE A 135 -3.26 0.63 -18.87
CA PHE A 135 -2.29 -0.08 -19.69
C PHE A 135 -1.05 -0.56 -18.89
N LEU A 136 -0.79 -0.01 -17.71
CA LEU A 136 0.25 -0.45 -16.77
C LEU A 136 -0.19 -1.62 -15.88
N ASP A 137 -1.49 -1.95 -15.84
CA ASP A 137 -2.01 -2.99 -14.96
C ASP A 137 -1.51 -4.38 -15.36
N TYR A 138 -1.40 -5.26 -14.37
CA TYR A 138 -1.27 -6.70 -14.61
C TYR A 138 -2.43 -7.16 -15.50
N GLY A 139 -2.14 -8.04 -16.46
CA GLY A 139 -3.12 -8.43 -17.46
C GLY A 139 -2.99 -9.87 -17.92
N PRO A 140 -3.88 -10.27 -18.84
CA PRO A 140 -3.96 -11.64 -19.32
C PRO A 140 -2.68 -12.07 -20.03
N VAL A 141 -2.54 -13.39 -20.16
CA VAL A 141 -1.55 -14.00 -21.06
C VAL A 141 -1.84 -13.56 -22.49
N TYR A 142 -0.79 -13.16 -23.21
CA TYR A 142 -0.80 -12.91 -24.64
C TYR A 142 0.27 -13.79 -25.30
N PHE A 143 0.29 -13.85 -26.63
CA PHE A 143 1.23 -14.69 -27.37
C PHE A 143 2.18 -13.82 -28.18
N ASP A 144 3.46 -14.20 -28.23
CA ASP A 144 4.45 -13.52 -29.07
C ASP A 144 4.33 -13.96 -30.55
N ALA A 145 5.23 -13.46 -31.41
CA ALA A 145 5.22 -13.78 -32.84
C ALA A 145 5.53 -15.27 -33.15
N ASN A 146 5.97 -16.05 -32.17
CA ASN A 146 6.27 -17.48 -32.27
C ASN A 146 5.22 -18.35 -31.55
N ASP A 147 4.06 -17.80 -31.19
CA ASP A 147 3.02 -18.44 -30.37
C ASP A 147 3.47 -18.84 -28.95
N GLU A 148 4.49 -18.16 -28.39
CA GLU A 148 4.91 -18.39 -27.00
C GLU A 148 4.10 -17.54 -26.02
N PRO A 149 3.57 -18.12 -24.92
CA PRO A 149 2.76 -17.39 -23.95
C PRO A 149 3.62 -16.43 -23.12
N LEU A 150 3.24 -15.16 -23.13
CA LEU A 150 3.80 -14.08 -22.33
C LEU A 150 2.77 -13.55 -21.34
N ILE A 151 3.19 -13.33 -20.08
CA ILE A 151 2.35 -12.73 -19.05
C ILE A 151 2.57 -11.21 -19.07
N LYS A 152 1.49 -10.43 -19.12
CA LYS A 152 1.57 -8.99 -18.89
C LYS A 152 1.74 -8.75 -17.39
N VAL A 153 3.00 -8.67 -16.94
CA VAL A 153 3.31 -8.49 -15.52
C VAL A 153 2.87 -7.12 -14.99
N GLY A 154 2.80 -6.08 -15.82
CA GLY A 154 2.37 -4.75 -15.37
C GLY A 154 3.31 -4.12 -14.33
N TYR A 155 2.77 -3.20 -13.54
CA TYR A 155 3.46 -2.48 -12.45
C TYR A 155 2.69 -2.62 -11.13
N CYS A 156 3.40 -2.96 -10.06
CA CYS A 156 2.82 -3.23 -8.75
C CYS A 156 2.39 -1.92 -8.08
N VAL A 157 1.08 -1.72 -7.97
CA VAL A 157 0.48 -0.71 -7.08
C VAL A 157 0.56 -1.23 -5.65
N PHE A 158 1.03 -0.38 -4.73
CA PHE A 158 1.23 -0.74 -3.33
C PHE A 158 0.69 0.32 -2.36
N GLY A 159 -0.11 1.26 -2.85
CA GLY A 159 -0.73 2.30 -2.01
C GLY A 159 -1.38 3.41 -2.83
N GLU A 160 -1.77 4.47 -2.14
CA GLU A 160 -2.38 5.66 -2.73
C GLU A 160 -2.05 6.94 -1.97
N VAL A 161 -2.23 8.08 -2.65
CA VAL A 161 -2.10 9.42 -2.08
C VAL A 161 -3.41 9.78 -1.38
N ILE A 162 -3.38 9.83 -0.05
CA ILE A 162 -4.53 10.23 0.78
C ILE A 162 -4.56 11.74 1.05
N SER A 163 -3.44 12.44 0.83
CA SER A 163 -3.37 13.92 0.89
C SER A 163 -2.23 14.45 0.02
N GLY A 164 -2.40 15.64 -0.56
CA GLY A 164 -1.36 16.29 -1.38
C GLY A 164 -1.42 16.00 -2.87
N MET A 165 -2.56 15.51 -3.41
CA MET A 165 -2.72 15.32 -4.86
C MET A 165 -2.55 16.63 -5.66
N ASN A 166 -2.85 17.79 -5.07
CA ASN A 166 -2.56 19.08 -5.69
C ASN A 166 -1.05 19.33 -5.89
N VAL A 167 -0.20 18.80 -4.99
CA VAL A 167 1.25 18.85 -5.12
C VAL A 167 1.70 17.96 -6.28
N VAL A 168 1.15 16.74 -6.38
CA VAL A 168 1.37 15.81 -7.50
C VAL A 168 1.01 16.46 -8.83
N ASP A 169 -0.16 17.10 -8.91
CA ASP A 169 -0.61 17.80 -10.12
C ASP A 169 0.28 18.99 -10.48
N ALA A 170 0.73 19.76 -9.49
CA ALA A 170 1.64 20.88 -9.71
C ALA A 170 3.01 20.42 -10.25
N ILE A 171 3.54 19.29 -9.74
CA ILE A 171 4.77 18.69 -10.27
C ILE A 171 4.56 18.25 -11.71
N ALA A 172 3.44 17.59 -12.01
CA ALA A 172 3.18 16.96 -13.29
C ALA A 172 3.11 17.94 -14.49
N VAL A 173 2.83 19.23 -14.23
CA VAL A 173 2.75 20.27 -15.26
C VAL A 173 4.02 21.11 -15.40
N LEU A 174 5.10 20.78 -14.69
CA LEU A 174 6.37 21.50 -14.80
C LEU A 174 6.96 21.38 -16.21
N PRO A 175 7.67 22.42 -16.69
CA PRO A 175 8.48 22.32 -17.90
C PRO A 175 9.52 21.21 -17.76
N VAL A 176 9.66 20.38 -18.79
CA VAL A 176 10.62 19.27 -18.84
C VAL A 176 11.50 19.35 -20.08
N ASN A 177 12.69 18.75 -20.02
CA ASN A 177 13.54 18.55 -21.19
C ASN A 177 13.07 17.35 -22.05
N THR A 178 13.86 17.02 -23.09
CA THR A 178 13.57 15.90 -24.01
C THR A 178 13.51 14.54 -23.33
N GLU A 179 14.25 14.35 -22.24
CA GLU A 179 14.26 13.13 -21.41
C GLU A 179 13.15 13.13 -20.34
N LYS A 180 12.24 14.10 -20.38
CA LYS A 180 11.14 14.25 -19.40
C LYS A 180 11.63 14.59 -17.99
N ARG A 181 12.84 15.13 -17.88
CA ARG A 181 13.41 15.64 -16.62
C ARG A 181 12.88 17.06 -16.37
N PRO A 182 12.36 17.40 -15.17
CA PRO A 182 12.02 18.78 -14.83
C PRO A 182 13.20 19.74 -15.04
N LEU A 183 12.95 20.92 -15.61
CA LEU A 183 14.00 21.94 -15.79
C LEU A 183 14.48 22.55 -14.46
N SER A 184 13.69 22.38 -13.40
CA SER A 184 14.04 22.74 -12.04
C SER A 184 13.70 21.58 -11.13
N ASN A 185 14.63 21.22 -10.25
CA ASN A 185 14.51 20.02 -9.42
C ASN A 185 13.30 20.11 -8.48
N VAL A 186 12.58 19.00 -8.37
CA VAL A 186 11.58 18.74 -7.33
C VAL A 186 12.18 17.70 -6.40
N ILE A 187 12.42 18.08 -5.16
CA ILE A 187 13.24 17.36 -4.20
C ILE A 187 12.33 16.78 -3.12
N ILE A 188 12.49 15.50 -2.82
CA ILE A 188 11.97 14.86 -1.61
C ILE A 188 12.90 15.32 -0.48
N GLN A 189 12.51 16.38 0.23
CA GLN A 189 13.28 16.92 1.35
C GLN A 189 13.43 15.87 2.45
N SER A 190 12.34 15.20 2.78
CA SER A 190 12.34 14.05 3.69
C SER A 190 11.19 13.10 3.37
N ALA A 191 11.40 11.82 3.66
CA ALA A 191 10.33 10.82 3.75
C ALA A 191 10.25 10.29 5.17
N THR A 192 9.04 10.18 5.74
CA THR A 192 8.87 9.73 7.14
C THR A 192 7.66 8.82 7.26
N VAL A 193 7.81 7.69 7.95
CA VAL A 193 6.69 6.83 8.33
C VAL A 193 5.92 7.55 9.45
N THR A 194 4.69 7.97 9.16
CA THR A 194 3.84 8.73 10.08
C THR A 194 2.81 7.87 10.80
N LEU A 195 2.56 6.67 10.28
CA LEU A 195 1.78 5.63 10.93
C LEU A 195 2.50 4.31 10.68
N ASP A 196 3.20 3.81 11.70
CA ASP A 196 3.88 2.51 11.65
C ASP A 196 2.92 1.49 12.24
N VAL A 197 2.34 0.67 11.37
CA VAL A 197 1.50 -0.45 11.79
C VAL A 197 2.48 -1.61 11.97
N PRO A 198 2.65 -2.13 13.20
CA PRO A 198 3.60 -3.21 13.42
C PRO A 198 3.27 -4.38 12.49
N VAL A 199 4.26 -4.84 11.75
CA VAL A 199 4.17 -6.05 10.92
C VAL A 199 3.83 -7.20 11.86
N CYS A 200 2.74 -7.94 11.59
CA CYS A 200 2.53 -9.27 12.15
C CYS A 200 3.20 -10.29 11.22
N PRO A 201 4.46 -10.69 11.47
CA PRO A 201 5.14 -11.67 10.62
C PRO A 201 4.46 -13.05 10.68
N GLU A 202 3.68 -13.30 11.72
CA GLU A 202 2.79 -14.45 11.90
C GLU A 202 1.78 -14.05 12.99
N LYS A 203 0.51 -14.47 12.91
CA LYS A 203 -0.48 -14.22 13.96
C LYS A 203 0.11 -14.72 15.28
N LEU A 204 0.42 -13.82 16.23
CA LEU A 204 1.07 -14.23 17.47
C LEU A 204 0.20 -15.30 18.16
N PRO A 205 0.77 -16.35 18.77
CA PRO A 205 -0.03 -17.30 19.53
C PRO A 205 -0.82 -16.57 20.63
N GLY A 206 -2.13 -16.44 20.45
CA GLY A 206 -3.03 -15.70 21.35
C GLY A 206 -3.44 -14.30 20.87
N ASP A 207 -2.85 -13.78 19.81
CA ASP A 207 -3.43 -12.66 19.05
C ASP A 207 -4.58 -13.24 18.21
N ILE A 208 -5.80 -12.80 18.51
CA ILE A 208 -7.01 -13.27 17.85
C ILE A 208 -7.57 -12.25 16.86
N ASN A 209 -7.23 -10.97 17.04
CA ASN A 209 -7.83 -9.84 16.35
C ASN A 209 -6.91 -9.30 15.22
N GLY A 210 -5.67 -9.77 15.13
CA GLY A 210 -4.70 -9.44 14.09
C GLY A 210 -4.02 -8.07 14.26
N ASP A 211 -4.09 -7.46 15.45
CA ASP A 211 -3.50 -6.14 15.75
C ASP A 211 -2.03 -6.21 16.21
N CYS A 212 -1.44 -7.40 16.23
CA CYS A 212 -0.06 -7.66 16.63
C CYS A 212 0.23 -7.36 18.11
N ILE A 213 -0.81 -7.32 18.95
CA ILE A 213 -0.73 -7.13 20.38
C ILE A 213 -1.46 -8.30 21.05
N VAL A 214 -0.80 -8.98 21.99
CA VAL A 214 -1.50 -9.88 22.92
C VAL A 214 -1.82 -9.10 24.18
N ASN A 215 -3.08 -8.69 24.31
CA ASN A 215 -3.58 -7.93 25.45
C ASN A 215 -4.77 -8.62 26.14
N LEU A 216 -5.24 -8.00 27.22
CA LEU A 216 -6.31 -8.58 28.05
C LEU A 216 -7.63 -8.82 27.28
N LYS A 217 -7.88 -8.05 26.21
CA LYS A 217 -9.06 -8.23 25.35
C LYS A 217 -8.95 -9.52 24.54
N ASP A 218 -7.76 -9.86 24.06
CA ASP A 218 -7.51 -11.10 23.32
C ASP A 218 -7.75 -12.32 24.20
N TYR A 219 -7.30 -12.27 25.46
CA TYR A 219 -7.62 -13.29 26.44
C TYR A 219 -9.11 -13.36 26.78
N ALA A 220 -9.80 -12.22 26.83
CA ALA A 220 -11.23 -12.16 27.16
C ALA A 220 -12.10 -12.78 26.05
N GLU A 221 -11.76 -12.53 24.80
CA GLU A 221 -12.45 -13.13 23.64
C GLU A 221 -12.14 -14.63 23.51
N LEU A 222 -10.90 -15.08 23.73
CA LEU A 222 -10.56 -16.51 23.83
C LEU A 222 -11.36 -17.20 24.94
N ALA A 223 -11.52 -16.56 26.09
CA ALA A 223 -12.31 -17.09 27.21
C ALA A 223 -13.80 -17.19 26.87
N ASN A 224 -14.35 -16.23 26.12
CA ASN A 224 -15.73 -16.24 25.67
C ASN A 224 -15.98 -17.36 24.63
N ASP A 225 -15.05 -17.59 23.71
CA ASP A 225 -15.12 -18.69 22.74
C ASP A 225 -15.08 -20.05 23.45
N PHE A 226 -14.18 -20.24 24.41
CA PHE A 226 -14.14 -21.46 25.22
C PHE A 226 -15.43 -21.68 26.03
N ALA A 227 -16.01 -20.62 26.61
CA ALA A 227 -17.28 -20.69 27.31
C ALA A 227 -18.44 -21.07 26.36
N GLY A 228 -18.42 -20.56 25.13
CA GLY A 228 -19.38 -20.93 24.08
C GLY A 228 -19.27 -22.40 23.65
N MET A 229 -18.05 -22.90 23.47
CA MET A 229 -17.79 -24.29 23.07
C MET A 229 -18.19 -25.29 24.16
N THR A 230 -17.86 -25.01 25.43
CA THR A 230 -18.23 -25.87 26.56
C THR A 230 -19.74 -25.84 26.83
N GLY A 231 -20.38 -24.69 26.68
CA GLY A 231 -21.83 -24.56 26.77
C GLY A 231 -22.60 -25.34 25.69
N ASN A 232 -22.03 -25.48 24.49
CA ASN A 232 -22.60 -26.31 23.42
C ASN A 232 -22.35 -27.81 23.63
N TRP A 233 -21.19 -28.20 24.16
CA TRP A 233 -20.88 -29.60 24.47
C TRP A 233 -21.77 -30.17 25.61
N LEU A 234 -22.08 -29.36 26.62
CA LEU A 234 -22.99 -29.73 27.73
C LEU A 234 -24.47 -29.80 27.34
N LYS A 235 -24.86 -29.24 26.18
CA LYS A 235 -26.23 -29.34 25.65
C LYS A 235 -26.41 -30.45 24.61
N SER A 236 -25.30 -31.03 24.14
CA SER A 236 -25.28 -32.04 23.08
C SER A 236 -24.87 -33.44 23.58
N ASN A 237 -24.57 -33.59 24.87
CA ASN A 237 -24.39 -34.85 25.59
C ASN A 237 -25.23 -34.84 26.87
#